data_AF-X1IXY9-F1
#
_entry.id   AF-X1IXY9-F1
#
_cell.length_a   1.000
_cell.length_b   1.000
_cell.length_c   1.000
_cell.angle_alpha   90.00
_cell.angle_beta   90.00
_cell.angle_gamma   90.00
#
_symmetry.space_group_name_H-M   'P 1'
#
loop_
_entity.id
_entity.type
_entity.pdbx_description
1 polymer ?
#
loop_
_entity_poly.entity_id
_entity_poly.type
_entity_poly.pdbx_seq_one_letter_code
_entity_poly.pdbx_strand_id
1 'polypeptide(L)' 'AKALEPGPYLLGEHFTAADVVVGSTLRWGMLTKMVPERPEFVAYVGRLAQRPAMQRVVALDSELTDG' A
#
# COMPACT_ATOMS: atom_id res chain seq x y z
N ALA A 1 -10.93 -4.73 -10.58
CA ALA A 1 -10.44 -5.75 -9.61
C ALA A 1 -11.57 -6.07 -8.64
N LYS A 2 -12.08 -7.32 -8.64
CA LYS A 2 -13.29 -7.72 -7.89
C LYS A 2 -13.13 -7.60 -6.35
N ALA A 3 -11.89 -7.64 -5.85
CA ALA A 3 -11.59 -7.63 -4.42
C ALA A 3 -11.80 -6.27 -3.71
N LEU A 4 -11.99 -5.17 -4.45
CA LEU A 4 -12.23 -3.82 -3.89
C LEU A 4 -13.71 -3.39 -3.98
N GLU A 5 -14.60 -4.28 -4.42
CA GLU A 5 -16.03 -4.00 -4.55
C GLU A 5 -16.76 -3.72 -3.21
N PRO A 6 -16.40 -4.34 -2.06
CA PRO A 6 -17.09 -4.08 -0.81
C PRO A 6 -16.52 -2.90 0.02
N GLY A 7 -15.49 -2.19 -0.46
CA GLY A 7 -14.93 -1.03 0.25
C GLY A 7 -13.49 -0.67 -0.12
N PRO A 8 -12.90 0.35 0.54
CA PRO A 8 -11.60 0.88 0.19
C PRO A 8 -10.39 -0.03 0.49
N TYR A 9 -10.58 -1.11 1.25
CA TYR A 9 -9.58 -2.09 1.63
C TYR A 9 -10.02 -3.51 1.23
N LEU A 10 -9.11 -4.48 1.31
CA LEU A 10 -9.39 -5.86 0.86
C LEU A 10 -10.50 -6.55 1.65
N LEU A 11 -10.73 -6.14 2.90
CA LEU A 11 -11.80 -6.64 3.76
C LEU A 11 -12.92 -5.61 3.95
N GLY A 12 -13.10 -4.68 3.00
CA GLY A 12 -14.13 -3.65 3.02
C GLY A 12 -13.64 -2.34 3.62
N GLU A 13 -14.28 -1.87 4.69
CA GLU A 13 -14.06 -0.53 5.28
C GLU A 13 -12.82 -0.43 6.17
N HIS A 14 -12.32 -1.55 6.70
CA HIS A 14 -11.22 -1.54 7.67
C HIS A 14 -9.91 -2.01 7.06
N PHE A 15 -8.85 -1.25 7.34
CA PHE A 15 -7.48 -1.69 7.08
C PHE A 15 -7.11 -2.83 8.02
N THR A 16 -6.50 -3.87 7.47
CA THR A 16 -6.10 -5.08 8.20
C THR A 16 -4.69 -5.54 7.84
N ALA A 17 -4.23 -6.61 8.47
CA ALA A 17 -2.97 -7.27 8.11
C ALA A 17 -2.95 -7.74 6.64
N ALA A 18 -4.12 -8.04 6.05
CA ALA A 18 -4.20 -8.41 4.63
C ALA A 18 -3.73 -7.27 3.73
N ASP A 19 -4.08 -6.02 4.06
CA ASP A 19 -3.68 -4.85 3.30
C ASP A 19 -2.17 -4.56 3.41
N VAL A 20 -1.57 -4.86 4.57
CA VAL A 20 -0.11 -4.77 4.77
C VAL A 20 0.61 -5.71 3.81
N VAL A 21 0.25 -7.00 3.83
CA VAL A 21 0.93 -8.03 3.04
C VAL A 21 0.70 -7.79 1.55
N VAL A 22 -0.56 -7.69 1.13
CA VAL A 22 -0.91 -7.55 -0.29
C VAL A 22 -0.48 -6.19 -0.83
N GLY A 23 -0.63 -5.11 -0.06
CA GLY A 23 -0.17 -3.78 -0.43
C GLY A 23 1.34 -3.72 -0.66
N SER A 24 2.12 -4.35 0.23
CA SER A 24 3.58 -4.39 0.12
C SER A 24 4.03 -5.24 -1.07
N THR A 25 3.45 -6.43 -1.25
CA THR A 25 3.75 -7.31 -2.39
C THR A 25 3.39 -6.64 -3.71
N LEU A 26 2.23 -5.97 -3.79
CA LEU A 26 1.78 -5.29 -5.01
C LEU A 26 2.66 -4.09 -5.35
N ARG A 27 3.02 -3.27 -4.34
CA ARG A 27 3.97 -2.17 -4.51
C ARG A 27 5.32 -2.65 -5.04
N TRP A 28 5.88 -3.69 -4.43
CA TRP A 28 7.16 -4.25 -4.86
C TRP A 28 7.08 -4.89 -6.26
N GLY A 29 6.00 -5.60 -6.56
CA GLY A 29 5.75 -6.17 -7.88
C GLY A 29 5.67 -5.12 -8.99
N MET A 30 5.05 -3.96 -8.73
CA MET A 30 5.03 -2.83 -9.67
C MET A 30 6.41 -2.18 -9.82
N LEU A 31 7.11 -1.92 -8.71
CA LEU A 31 8.47 -1.34 -8.74
C LEU A 31 9.46 -2.20 -9.52
N THR A 32 9.35 -3.52 -9.41
CA THR A 32 10.17 -4.50 -10.14
C THR A 32 9.67 -4.80 -11.55
N LYS A 33 8.58 -4.14 -11.99
CA LYS A 33 7.89 -4.38 -13.27
C LYS A 33 7.40 -5.81 -13.50
N MET A 34 7.35 -6.64 -12.45
CA MET A 34 6.76 -7.99 -12.52
C MET A 34 5.23 -7.95 -12.55
N VAL A 35 4.65 -6.93 -11.94
CA VAL A 35 3.22 -6.63 -12.01
C VAL A 35 3.04 -5.36 -12.83
N PRO A 36 2.22 -5.38 -13.89
CA PRO A 36 1.94 -4.17 -14.65
C PRO A 36 1.21 -3.16 -13.77
N GLU A 37 1.64 -1.90 -13.86
CA GLU A 37 0.97 -0.79 -13.20
C GLU A 37 -0.43 -0.61 -13.78
N ARG A 38 -1.44 -0.82 -12.94
CA ARG A 38 -2.84 -0.55 -13.28
C ARG A 38 -3.38 0.58 -12.41
N PRO A 39 -4.25 1.45 -12.93
CA PRO A 39 -4.80 2.56 -12.16
C PRO A 39 -5.39 2.13 -10.80
N GLU A 40 -6.03 0.97 -10.74
CA GLU A 40 -6.62 0.44 -9.51
C GLU A 40 -5.56 0.01 -8.48
N PHE A 41 -4.43 -0.54 -8.95
CA PHE A 41 -3.31 -0.94 -8.09
C PHE A 41 -2.59 0.27 -7.52
N VAL A 42 -2.36 1.28 -8.37
CA VAL A 42 -1.76 2.55 -7.96
C VAL A 42 -2.67 3.26 -6.95
N ALA A 43 -3.98 3.34 -7.22
CA ALA A 43 -4.94 3.96 -6.31
C ALA A 43 -5.09 3.21 -4.97
N TYR A 44 -4.97 1.88 -4.99
CA TYR A 44 -4.99 1.06 -3.78
C TYR A 44 -3.72 1.27 -2.95
N VAL A 45 -2.52 1.10 -3.53
CA VAL A 45 -1.24 1.31 -2.83
C VAL A 45 -1.11 2.75 -2.33
N GLY A 46 -1.56 3.74 -3.11
CA GLY A 46 -1.59 5.14 -2.72
C GLY A 46 -2.43 5.40 -1.46
N ARG A 47 -3.59 4.76 -1.32
CA ARG A 47 -4.41 4.82 -0.10
C ARG A 47 -3.71 4.24 1.12
N LEU A 48 -2.96 3.14 0.95
CA LEU A 48 -2.20 2.54 2.05
C LEU A 48 -1.08 3.47 2.53
N ALA A 49 -0.40 4.16 1.59
CA ALA A 49 0.67 5.10 1.89
C ALA A 49 0.21 6.39 2.61
N GLN A 50 -1.06 6.77 2.47
CA GLN A 50 -1.62 7.95 3.14
C GLN A 50 -1.97 7.71 4.63
N ARG A 51 -1.78 6.49 5.16
CA ARG A 51 -2.10 6.22 6.58
C ARG A 51 -1.10 6.95 7.49
N PRO A 52 -1.57 7.62 8.57
CA PRO A 52 -0.69 8.32 9.51
C PRO A 52 0.39 7.43 10.13
N ALA A 53 0.10 6.15 10.34
CA ALA A 53 1.09 5.18 10.81
C ALA A 53 2.22 4.95 9.80
N MET A 54 1.89 4.86 8.50
CA MET A 54 2.88 4.69 7.44
C MET A 54 3.72 5.96 7.27
N GLN A 55 3.10 7.14 7.36
CA GLN A 55 3.83 8.41 7.31
C GLN A 55 4.81 8.58 8.47
N ARG A 56 4.45 8.15 9.69
CA ARG A 56 5.37 8.17 10.83
C ARG A 56 6.58 7.26 10.62
N VAL A 57 6.36 6.04 10.10
CA VAL A 57 7.45 5.11 9.81
C VAL A 57 8.35 5.65 8.71
N VAL A 58 7.79 6.22 7.63
CA VAL A 58 8.59 6.84 6.56
C VAL A 58 9.42 8.02 7.09
N ALA A 59 8.85 8.85 7.96
CA ALA A 59 9.59 9.94 8.59
C ALA A 59 10.74 9.45 9.48
N LEU A 60 10.50 8.40 10.28
CA LEU A 60 11.52 7.75 11.10
C LEU A 60 12.63 7.10 10.26
N ASP A 61 12.29 6.44 9.15
CA ASP A 61 13.26 5.83 8.23
C ASP A 61 14.14 6.89 7.58
N SER A 62 13.57 8.04 7.18
CA SER A 62 14.34 9.18 6.67
C SER A 62 15.31 9.73 7.72
N GLU A 63 14.86 9.92 8.96
CA GLU A 63 15.73 10.35 10.08
C GLU A 63 16.88 9.37 10.35
N LEU A 64 16.66 8.07 10.18
CA LEU A 64 17.69 7.04 10.39
C LEU A 64 18.73 6.95 9.28
N THR A 65 18.40 7.41 8.07
CA THR A 65 19.29 7.32 6.89
C THR A 65 20.18 8.55 6.74
N ASP A 66 19.82 9.68 7.36
CA ASP A 66 20.58 10.94 7.34
C ASP A 66 21.64 11.05 8.48
N GLY A 67 21.93 9.94 9.18
CA GLY A 67 22.90 9.86 10.29
C GLY A 67 24.21 9.16 9.97
#